data_AF-K3XHM7-F1
#
_entry.id   AF-K3XHM7-F1
#
_cell.length_a   1.000
_cell.length_b   1.000
_cell.length_c   1.000
_cell.angle_alpha   90.00
_cell.angle_beta   90.00
_cell.angle_gamma   90.00
#
_symmetry.space_group_name_H-M   'P 1'
#
loop_
_entity.id
_entity.type
_entity.pdbx_description
1 polymer ?
#
loop_
_entity_poly.entity_id
_entity_poly.type
_entity_poly.pdbx_seq_one_letter_code
_entity_poly.pdbx_strand_id
1 'polypeptide(L)'
;MKYVLVTGGVVSGLGKGVTASSIGVVLKSCGLRVTTIKIDPYLNTDAGTMSPFEHGEVFVLDDGGEVDLDLGNYERFLDIKLTRDNNITTGKIYQAVINKERRGDYLGKTVQVVPHITDEIQDWIERVAMNPVDGKEGHPDVCVIELGGTIGPGNFCLVHVSLVPVLNVVGEQALLHASVAMERKLVVDWVPSCDLEDSSARETPEAHKKAWKLLKGADGILVPGGFGDRGVQGKILAAKYARENNVPYLGICLGMQIAVIEFARSVMKLRGANSTEFDPAATSPCVIFMPEGSKTHMGATMRLGSRRTYFQVTGSKSAKLYGNATSVDERHRHRYEVNPDMVPDFERAGLQFVGKDESGTRMEIIELPSHKFFIGAQFHPEFKSRPGKPSPLFLGLIAAASGQLEPLLQRSCNNTTKPPTKVPKRKLYPTVPVKNPLNSLVNGYYPNGTGIHT
;
A
#
# COMPACT_ATOMS: atom_id res chain seq x y z
N MET A 1 -3.26 14.89 -25.65
CA MET A 1 -3.81 13.96 -24.64
C MET A 1 -4.95 13.15 -25.25
N LYS A 2 -4.99 11.84 -25.00
CA LYS A 2 -6.15 10.97 -25.27
C LYS A 2 -6.71 10.45 -23.95
N TYR A 3 -8.01 10.20 -23.89
CA TYR A 3 -8.68 9.73 -22.67
C TYR A 3 -9.31 8.36 -22.89
N VAL A 4 -9.09 7.46 -21.94
CA VAL A 4 -9.78 6.17 -21.86
C VAL A 4 -10.51 6.13 -20.54
N LEU A 5 -11.84 6.04 -20.54
CA LEU A 5 -12.61 5.90 -19.31
C LEU A 5 -13.02 4.46 -19.10
N VAL A 6 -12.77 4.00 -17.90
CA VAL A 6 -13.22 2.74 -17.39
C VAL A 6 -14.34 3.00 -16.38
N THR A 7 -15.52 2.46 -16.67
CA THR A 7 -16.71 2.59 -15.83
C THR A 7 -17.08 1.25 -15.22
N GLY A 8 -17.67 1.30 -14.03
CA GLY A 8 -18.22 0.11 -13.36
C GLY A 8 -19.68 -0.16 -13.70
N GLY A 9 -20.05 -1.44 -13.67
CA GLY A 9 -21.42 -1.90 -13.54
C GLY A 9 -21.95 -1.85 -12.11
N VAL A 10 -22.94 -2.71 -11.81
CA VAL A 10 -23.87 -2.65 -10.67
C VAL A 10 -23.21 -2.73 -9.27
N VAL A 11 -21.98 -3.22 -9.15
CA VAL A 11 -21.34 -3.51 -7.85
C VAL A 11 -19.94 -2.89 -7.76
N SER A 12 -19.57 -2.35 -6.60
CA SER A 12 -18.20 -1.91 -6.31
C SER A 12 -17.30 -3.12 -6.02
N GLY A 13 -16.03 -3.10 -6.46
CA GLY A 13 -15.09 -4.23 -6.27
C GLY A 13 -14.97 -5.23 -7.43
N LEU A 14 -15.56 -4.97 -8.60
CA LEU A 14 -15.53 -5.85 -9.79
C LEU A 14 -14.16 -5.97 -10.49
N GLY A 15 -13.12 -5.30 -10.00
CA GLY A 15 -11.82 -5.24 -10.69
C GLY A 15 -11.72 -4.12 -11.74
N LYS A 16 -12.41 -2.99 -11.53
CA LYS A 16 -12.23 -1.77 -12.33
C LYS A 16 -10.76 -1.33 -12.34
N GLY A 17 -10.16 -1.20 -11.16
CA GLY A 17 -8.74 -0.86 -10.99
C GLY A 17 -7.80 -1.80 -11.74
N VAL A 18 -8.06 -3.11 -11.71
CA VAL A 18 -7.29 -4.13 -12.45
C VAL A 18 -7.47 -3.99 -13.96
N THR A 19 -8.70 -3.77 -14.43
CA THR A 19 -9.01 -3.60 -15.86
C THR A 19 -8.35 -2.33 -16.41
N ALA A 20 -8.53 -1.20 -15.72
CA ALA A 20 -7.92 0.07 -16.06
C ALA A 20 -6.38 -0.01 -16.04
N SER A 21 -5.81 -0.65 -15.01
CA SER A 21 -4.36 -0.90 -14.95
C SER A 21 -3.88 -1.75 -16.13
N SER A 22 -4.62 -2.81 -16.49
CA SER A 22 -4.27 -3.71 -17.59
C SER A 22 -4.27 -3.00 -18.94
N ILE A 23 -5.28 -2.15 -19.19
CA ILE A 23 -5.31 -1.28 -20.37
C ILE A 23 -4.08 -0.38 -20.41
N GLY A 24 -3.76 0.26 -19.28
CA GLY A 24 -2.57 1.09 -19.17
C GLY A 24 -1.26 0.32 -19.46
N VAL A 25 -1.14 -0.93 -18.98
CA VAL A 25 0.04 -1.78 -19.25
C VAL A 25 0.16 -2.09 -20.74
N VAL A 26 -0.96 -2.42 -21.40
CA VAL A 26 -0.97 -2.67 -22.85
C VAL A 26 -0.54 -1.41 -23.60
N LEU A 27 -1.11 -0.25 -23.28
CA LEU A 27 -0.72 1.03 -23.90
C LEU A 27 0.75 1.36 -23.67
N LYS A 28 1.27 1.15 -22.45
CA LYS A 28 2.68 1.34 -22.12
C LYS A 28 3.58 0.38 -22.93
N SER A 29 3.13 -0.87 -23.14
CA SER A 29 3.85 -1.85 -23.97
C SER A 29 3.87 -1.48 -25.46
N CYS A 30 2.88 -0.71 -25.93
CA CYS A 30 2.87 -0.12 -27.26
C CYS A 30 3.76 1.13 -27.39
N GLY A 31 4.49 1.51 -26.34
CA GLY A 31 5.40 2.66 -26.34
C GLY A 31 4.77 3.99 -25.97
N LEU A 32 3.49 3.99 -25.54
CA LEU A 32 2.80 5.21 -25.12
C LEU A 32 3.10 5.54 -23.65
N ARG A 33 3.18 6.84 -23.33
CA ARG A 33 3.26 7.33 -21.95
C ARG A 33 1.86 7.44 -21.37
N VAL A 34 1.63 6.78 -20.23
CA VAL A 34 0.31 6.65 -19.60
C VAL A 34 0.31 7.33 -18.24
N THR A 35 -0.75 8.11 -17.98
CA THR A 35 -1.12 8.59 -16.64
C THR A 35 -2.50 8.06 -16.26
N THR A 36 -2.87 8.18 -14.99
CA THR A 36 -4.15 7.70 -14.48
C THR A 36 -4.82 8.72 -13.57
N ILE A 37 -6.15 8.79 -13.65
CA ILE A 37 -6.98 9.56 -12.72
C ILE A 37 -8.08 8.64 -12.21
N LYS A 38 -8.28 8.59 -10.90
CA LYS A 38 -9.41 7.88 -10.29
C LYS A 38 -10.40 8.89 -9.75
N ILE A 39 -11.67 8.70 -10.10
CA ILE A 39 -12.79 9.52 -9.64
C ILE A 39 -13.65 8.69 -8.70
N ASP A 40 -13.68 9.13 -7.44
CA ASP A 40 -14.42 8.49 -6.38
C ASP A 40 -15.66 9.31 -5.98
N PRO A 41 -16.86 8.68 -5.93
CA PRO A 41 -18.10 9.40 -5.71
C PRO A 41 -18.34 9.79 -4.23
N TYR A 42 -17.49 9.36 -3.30
CA TYR A 42 -17.67 9.65 -1.87
C TYR A 42 -17.38 11.12 -1.51
N LEU A 43 -17.97 11.58 -0.40
CA LEU A 43 -17.90 12.98 0.05
C LEU A 43 -16.61 13.34 0.79
N ASN A 44 -15.86 12.39 1.32
CA ASN A 44 -14.58 12.69 1.97
C ASN A 44 -13.62 13.35 0.96
N THR A 45 -12.83 14.33 1.43
CA THR A 45 -11.83 15.03 0.59
C THR A 45 -10.66 14.14 0.19
N ASP A 46 -10.38 13.13 1.00
CA ASP A 46 -9.34 12.11 0.84
C ASP A 46 -9.79 10.82 1.56
N ALA A 47 -9.01 9.74 1.43
CA ALA A 47 -9.30 8.47 2.08
C ALA A 47 -8.78 8.39 3.53
N GLY A 48 -8.01 9.38 4.00
CA GLY A 48 -7.23 9.30 5.23
C GLY A 48 -8.06 9.12 6.50
N THR A 49 -9.29 9.64 6.51
CA THR A 49 -10.21 9.56 7.64
C THR A 49 -11.10 8.31 7.64
N MET A 50 -11.06 7.50 6.58
CA MET A 50 -11.92 6.34 6.45
C MET A 50 -11.43 5.15 7.27
N SER A 51 -12.38 4.35 7.75
CA SER A 51 -12.09 3.06 8.38
C SER A 51 -11.60 2.07 7.31
N PRO A 52 -10.44 1.40 7.52
CA PRO A 52 -9.98 0.36 6.60
C PRO A 52 -10.95 -0.81 6.44
N PHE A 53 -11.83 -1.05 7.42
CA PHE A 53 -12.84 -2.10 7.36
C PHE A 53 -14.01 -1.77 6.42
N GLU A 54 -14.28 -0.47 6.20
CA GLU A 54 -15.43 -0.03 5.39
C GLU A 54 -15.02 0.16 3.92
N HIS A 55 -13.86 0.77 3.68
CA HIS A 55 -13.45 1.22 2.34
C HIS A 55 -12.18 0.54 1.82
N GLY A 56 -11.55 -0.32 2.63
CA GLY A 56 -10.24 -0.89 2.34
C GLY A 56 -9.08 -0.01 2.83
N GLU A 57 -7.86 -0.51 2.66
CA GLU A 57 -6.67 0.19 3.14
C GLU A 57 -6.43 1.53 2.44
N VAL A 58 -5.95 2.52 3.19
CA VAL A 58 -5.51 3.80 2.64
C VAL A 58 -4.16 3.61 1.96
N PHE A 59 -4.06 3.99 0.69
CA PHE A 59 -2.79 4.03 -0.02
C PHE A 59 -2.15 5.41 0.13
N VAL A 60 -0.84 5.44 0.41
CA VAL A 60 -0.10 6.70 0.58
C VAL A 60 0.79 6.93 -0.63
N LEU A 61 0.74 8.14 -1.18
CA LEU A 61 1.56 8.57 -2.32
C LEU A 61 2.88 9.21 -1.90
N ASP A 62 3.81 9.39 -2.86
CA ASP A 62 5.13 10.00 -2.58
C ASP A 62 4.99 11.43 -2.00
N ASP A 63 4.00 12.19 -2.48
CA ASP A 63 3.69 13.55 -2.04
C ASP A 63 2.88 13.62 -0.72
N GLY A 64 2.61 12.47 -0.10
CA GLY A 64 1.81 12.36 1.13
C GLY A 64 0.30 12.44 0.91
N GLY A 65 -0.19 12.29 -0.32
CA GLY A 65 -1.63 12.08 -0.56
C GLY A 65 -2.13 10.77 0.08
N GLU A 66 -3.21 10.85 0.83
CA GLU A 66 -3.96 9.69 1.35
C GLU A 66 -5.11 9.38 0.39
N VAL A 67 -4.99 8.29 -0.36
CA VAL A 67 -5.87 8.01 -1.49
C VAL A 67 -6.45 6.60 -1.42
N ASP A 68 -7.45 6.34 -2.26
CA ASP A 68 -8.03 5.01 -2.41
C ASP A 68 -6.98 3.95 -2.83
N LEU A 69 -7.19 2.71 -2.39
CA LEU A 69 -6.32 1.57 -2.64
C LEU A 69 -6.07 1.29 -4.14
N ASP A 70 -7.04 1.58 -5.01
CA ASP A 70 -6.92 1.36 -6.45
C ASP A 70 -5.80 2.21 -7.08
N LEU A 71 -5.43 3.36 -6.49
CA LEU A 71 -4.26 4.11 -6.95
C LEU A 71 -2.97 3.32 -6.78
N GLY A 72 -2.92 2.47 -5.75
CA GLY A 72 -1.82 1.53 -5.56
C GLY A 72 -1.74 0.50 -6.69
N ASN A 73 -2.86 0.08 -7.27
CA ASN A 73 -2.86 -0.81 -8.43
C ASN A 73 -2.20 -0.13 -9.64
N TYR A 74 -2.57 1.13 -9.93
CA TYR A 74 -1.98 1.89 -11.04
C TYR A 74 -0.48 2.06 -10.88
N GLU A 75 -0.01 2.54 -9.72
CA GLU A 75 1.43 2.68 -9.48
C GLU A 75 2.19 1.36 -9.60
N ARG A 76 1.56 0.24 -9.19
CA ARG A 76 2.18 -1.09 -9.21
C ARG A 76 2.33 -1.68 -10.60
N PHE A 77 1.26 -1.64 -11.39
CA PHE A 77 1.25 -2.25 -12.73
C PHE A 77 1.91 -1.35 -13.77
N LEU A 78 1.74 -0.04 -13.65
CA LEU A 78 2.24 0.92 -14.63
C LEU A 78 3.65 1.42 -14.32
N ASP A 79 4.20 1.14 -13.15
CA ASP A 79 5.51 1.65 -12.71
C ASP A 79 5.59 3.18 -12.90
N ILE A 80 4.64 3.87 -12.26
CA ILE A 80 4.48 5.33 -12.24
C ILE A 80 4.36 5.82 -10.79
N LYS A 81 4.45 7.13 -10.60
CA LYS A 81 4.30 7.83 -9.32
C LYS A 81 3.18 8.86 -9.45
N LEU A 82 2.07 8.59 -8.78
CA LEU A 82 0.90 9.47 -8.79
C LEU A 82 1.02 10.53 -7.69
N THR A 83 0.27 11.61 -7.83
CA THR A 83 0.13 12.67 -6.82
C THR A 83 -1.29 12.67 -6.25
N ARG A 84 -1.50 13.38 -5.14
CA ARG A 84 -2.83 13.53 -4.51
C ARG A 84 -3.91 14.08 -5.44
N ASP A 85 -3.51 14.75 -6.52
CA ASP A 85 -4.40 15.34 -7.51
C ASP A 85 -4.90 14.30 -8.54
N ASN A 86 -4.23 13.15 -8.66
CA ASN A 86 -4.68 12.02 -9.48
C ASN A 86 -5.89 11.29 -8.86
N ASN A 87 -6.23 11.59 -7.60
CA ASN A 87 -7.47 11.12 -6.96
C ASN A 87 -8.46 12.29 -6.87
N ILE A 88 -9.57 12.19 -7.59
CA ILE A 88 -10.66 13.15 -7.53
C ILE A 88 -11.76 12.55 -6.66
N THR A 89 -12.26 13.32 -5.70
CA THR A 89 -13.39 12.93 -4.86
C THR A 89 -14.48 14.00 -4.94
N THR A 90 -15.73 13.63 -4.66
CA THR A 90 -16.83 14.61 -4.59
C THR A 90 -16.49 15.73 -3.59
N GLY A 91 -15.95 15.38 -2.42
CA GLY A 91 -15.53 16.36 -1.41
C GLY A 91 -14.48 17.34 -1.91
N LYS A 92 -13.47 16.86 -2.65
CA LYS A 92 -12.38 17.69 -3.18
C LYS A 92 -12.88 18.72 -4.19
N ILE A 93 -13.78 18.30 -5.09
CA ILE A 93 -14.39 19.19 -6.09
C ILE A 93 -15.29 20.23 -5.42
N TYR A 94 -16.16 19.80 -4.50
CA TYR A 94 -17.05 20.71 -3.79
C TYR A 94 -16.24 21.74 -2.98
N GLN A 95 -15.19 21.30 -2.28
CA GLN A 95 -14.31 22.19 -1.54
C GLN A 95 -13.63 23.23 -2.45
N ALA A 96 -13.15 22.81 -3.63
CA ALA A 96 -12.53 23.70 -4.60
C ALA A 96 -13.52 24.78 -5.10
N VAL A 97 -14.73 24.37 -5.47
CA VAL A 97 -15.78 25.28 -5.94
C VAL A 97 -16.26 26.23 -4.84
N ILE A 98 -16.44 25.75 -3.61
CA ILE A 98 -16.77 26.59 -2.45
C ILE A 98 -15.66 27.61 -2.19
N ASN A 99 -14.39 27.21 -2.27
CA ASN A 99 -13.26 28.13 -2.09
C ASN A 99 -13.20 29.20 -3.19
N LYS A 100 -13.47 28.84 -4.46
CA LYS A 100 -13.59 29.78 -5.59
C LYS A 100 -14.73 30.78 -5.36
N GLU A 101 -15.87 30.31 -4.86
CA GLU A 101 -17.01 31.16 -4.51
C GLU A 101 -16.65 32.18 -3.44
N ARG A 102 -16.02 31.75 -2.34
CA ARG A 102 -15.60 32.65 -1.26
C ARG A 102 -14.55 33.69 -1.67
N ARG A 103 -13.71 33.38 -2.66
CA ARG A 103 -12.75 34.35 -3.23
C ARG A 103 -13.40 35.37 -4.17
N GLY A 104 -14.63 35.12 -4.61
CA GLY A 104 -15.32 35.97 -5.58
C GLY A 104 -15.01 35.62 -7.04
N ASP A 105 -14.44 34.45 -7.32
CA ASP A 105 -14.02 34.03 -8.67
C ASP A 105 -15.22 33.95 -9.65
N TYR A 106 -16.45 33.79 -9.13
CA TYR A 106 -17.69 33.77 -9.91
C TYR A 106 -18.39 35.14 -10.02
N LEU A 107 -17.73 36.23 -9.65
CA LEU A 107 -18.23 37.62 -9.78
C LEU A 107 -19.62 37.85 -9.14
N GLY A 108 -19.88 37.18 -8.01
CA GLY A 108 -21.15 37.27 -7.28
C GLY A 108 -22.33 36.55 -7.94
N LYS A 109 -22.11 35.80 -9.02
CA LYS A 109 -23.16 34.96 -9.65
C LYS A 109 -23.47 33.74 -8.79
N THR A 110 -24.69 33.22 -8.92
CA THR A 110 -25.11 31.98 -8.27
C THR A 110 -24.33 30.78 -8.81
N VAL A 111 -23.70 30.03 -7.90
CA VAL A 111 -23.00 28.78 -8.20
C VAL A 111 -23.97 27.61 -8.11
N GLN A 112 -23.92 26.71 -9.08
CA GLN A 112 -24.82 25.55 -9.25
C GLN A 112 -24.02 24.31 -9.64
N VAL A 113 -24.61 23.12 -9.46
CA VAL A 113 -23.96 21.84 -9.86
C VAL A 113 -23.59 21.85 -11.34
N VAL A 114 -24.52 22.25 -12.20
CA VAL A 114 -24.23 22.49 -13.62
C VAL A 114 -24.28 24.01 -13.87
N PRO A 115 -23.27 24.61 -14.52
CA PRO A 115 -22.07 23.97 -15.05
C PRO A 115 -20.89 23.93 -14.07
N HIS A 116 -20.93 24.67 -12.96
CA HIS A 116 -19.73 24.96 -12.14
C HIS A 116 -19.03 23.74 -11.55
N ILE A 117 -19.77 22.72 -11.07
CA ILE A 117 -19.15 21.47 -10.58
C ILE A 117 -18.64 20.64 -11.75
N THR A 118 -19.39 20.55 -12.84
CA THR A 118 -18.98 19.77 -14.03
C THR A 118 -17.77 20.39 -14.73
N ASP A 119 -17.66 21.71 -14.75
CA ASP A 119 -16.54 22.45 -15.32
C ASP A 119 -15.29 22.27 -14.44
N GLU A 120 -15.43 22.35 -13.10
CA GLU A 120 -14.32 22.06 -12.19
C GLU A 120 -13.75 20.65 -12.41
N ILE A 121 -14.61 19.65 -12.62
CA ILE A 121 -14.17 18.28 -12.90
C ILE A 121 -13.39 18.21 -14.21
N GLN A 122 -13.87 18.87 -15.27
CA GLN A 122 -13.19 18.90 -16.57
C GLN A 122 -11.84 19.60 -16.47
N ASP A 123 -11.81 20.81 -15.88
CA ASP A 123 -10.59 21.58 -15.65
C ASP A 123 -9.55 20.79 -14.84
N TRP A 124 -10.01 20.05 -13.83
CA TRP A 124 -9.15 19.19 -13.01
C TRP A 124 -8.54 18.05 -13.83
N ILE A 125 -9.36 17.34 -14.60
CA ILE A 125 -8.92 16.22 -15.44
C ILE A 125 -7.90 16.72 -16.47
N GLU A 126 -8.20 17.81 -17.19
CA GLU A 126 -7.31 18.35 -18.21
C GLU A 126 -5.97 18.80 -17.63
N ARG A 127 -6.00 19.50 -16.48
CA ARG A 127 -4.79 19.93 -15.79
C ARG A 127 -3.94 18.75 -15.32
N VAL A 128 -4.54 17.78 -14.64
CA VAL A 128 -3.81 16.67 -14.02
C VAL A 128 -3.32 15.66 -15.04
N ALA A 129 -4.07 15.42 -16.13
CA ALA A 129 -3.67 14.51 -17.19
C ALA A 129 -2.36 14.95 -17.86
N MET A 130 -2.08 16.25 -17.90
CA MET A 130 -0.85 16.78 -18.51
C MET A 130 0.39 16.61 -17.62
N ASN A 131 0.24 16.27 -16.34
CA ASN A 131 1.36 16.14 -15.43
C ASN A 131 2.14 14.83 -15.70
N PRO A 132 3.47 14.87 -15.84
CA PRO A 132 4.28 13.66 -15.97
C PRO A 132 4.30 12.87 -14.65
N VAL A 133 4.02 11.57 -14.75
CA VAL A 133 3.99 10.62 -13.60
C VAL A 133 5.05 9.53 -13.72
N ASP A 134 5.81 9.50 -14.82
CA ASP A 134 6.82 8.49 -15.14
C ASP A 134 8.27 8.98 -14.91
N GLY A 135 8.42 10.17 -14.32
CA GLY A 135 9.72 10.81 -14.06
C GLY A 135 10.42 11.36 -15.30
N LYS A 136 9.75 11.42 -16.46
CA LYS A 136 10.29 12.00 -17.70
C LYS A 136 9.67 13.38 -17.97
N GLU A 137 10.43 14.24 -18.64
CA GLU A 137 9.93 15.54 -19.09
C GLU A 137 8.84 15.39 -20.17
N GLY A 138 7.97 16.39 -20.28
CA GLY A 138 6.86 16.41 -21.24
C GLY A 138 5.62 15.63 -20.78
N HIS A 139 4.52 15.83 -21.50
CA HIS A 139 3.20 15.34 -21.12
C HIS A 139 3.00 13.85 -21.47
N PRO A 140 2.13 13.14 -20.72
CA PRO A 140 1.65 11.82 -21.12
C PRO A 140 0.88 11.83 -22.45
N ASP A 141 0.87 10.70 -23.15
CA ASP A 141 0.12 10.54 -24.40
C ASP A 141 -1.36 10.21 -24.12
N VAL A 142 -1.59 9.36 -23.12
CA VAL A 142 -2.91 8.82 -22.76
C VAL A 142 -3.15 8.93 -21.25
N CYS A 143 -4.34 9.38 -20.87
CA CYS A 143 -4.85 9.35 -19.51
C CYS A 143 -5.96 8.29 -19.38
N VAL A 144 -5.73 7.27 -18.57
CA VAL A 144 -6.76 6.28 -18.21
C VAL A 144 -7.50 6.80 -16.98
N ILE A 145 -8.79 7.06 -17.14
CA ILE A 145 -9.67 7.56 -16.10
C ILE A 145 -10.52 6.40 -15.59
N GLU A 146 -10.48 6.12 -14.30
CA GLU A 146 -11.41 5.20 -13.66
C GLU A 146 -12.53 5.98 -13.00
N LEU A 147 -13.77 5.70 -13.37
CA LEU A 147 -14.96 6.30 -12.77
C LEU A 147 -15.78 5.23 -12.05
N GLY A 148 -16.10 5.50 -10.79
CA GLY A 148 -17.14 4.79 -10.06
C GLY A 148 -18.55 5.15 -10.57
N GLY A 149 -18.98 4.59 -11.71
CA GLY A 149 -20.32 4.78 -12.28
C GLY A 149 -20.34 4.84 -13.80
N THR A 150 -21.51 4.94 -14.42
CA THR A 150 -21.73 4.94 -15.90
C THR A 150 -21.85 6.35 -16.46
N ILE A 151 -21.20 6.68 -17.61
CA ILE A 151 -21.35 7.95 -18.34
C ILE A 151 -21.26 7.78 -19.87
N GLY A 152 -21.90 8.70 -20.63
CA GLY A 152 -22.14 8.74 -22.08
C GLY A 152 -21.05 9.37 -22.99
N PRO A 153 -21.41 9.83 -24.22
CA PRO A 153 -20.54 9.75 -25.42
C PRO A 153 -19.64 10.98 -25.70
N GLY A 154 -18.48 10.74 -26.35
CA GLY A 154 -17.50 11.75 -26.82
C GLY A 154 -16.25 11.17 -27.49
N ASN A 155 -15.21 11.98 -27.74
CA ASN A 155 -13.88 11.59 -28.31
C ASN A 155 -13.04 10.76 -27.32
N PHE A 156 -13.54 9.57 -27.05
CA PHE A 156 -13.28 8.87 -25.82
C PHE A 156 -13.52 7.38 -25.99
N CYS A 157 -12.63 6.56 -25.42
CA CYS A 157 -12.86 5.13 -25.37
C CYS A 157 -13.54 4.79 -24.04
N LEU A 158 -14.77 4.26 -24.10
CA LEU A 158 -15.50 3.77 -22.94
C LEU A 158 -15.31 2.27 -22.78
N VAL A 159 -14.78 1.84 -21.65
CA VAL A 159 -14.74 0.44 -21.24
C VAL A 159 -15.69 0.26 -20.07
N HIS A 160 -16.70 -0.59 -20.24
CA HIS A 160 -17.66 -0.93 -19.18
C HIS A 160 -17.35 -2.32 -18.62
N VAL A 161 -17.10 -2.40 -17.31
CA VAL A 161 -16.80 -3.67 -16.63
C VAL A 161 -18.07 -4.18 -15.94
N SER A 162 -18.57 -5.34 -16.37
CA SER A 162 -19.75 -6.02 -15.81
C SER A 162 -19.38 -7.36 -15.17
N LEU A 163 -20.17 -7.79 -14.16
CA LEU A 163 -19.91 -8.98 -13.36
C LEU A 163 -20.33 -10.28 -14.08
N VAL A 164 -19.44 -11.28 -14.07
CA VAL A 164 -19.78 -12.71 -14.09
C VAL A 164 -19.09 -13.33 -12.86
N PRO A 165 -19.82 -13.91 -11.89
CA PRO A 165 -19.32 -14.04 -10.52
C PRO A 165 -18.33 -15.18 -10.31
N VAL A 166 -17.11 -14.84 -9.85
CA VAL A 166 -16.24 -15.67 -8.98
C VAL A 166 -15.42 -14.70 -8.10
N LEU A 167 -15.50 -14.84 -6.77
CA LEU A 167 -14.85 -13.93 -5.81
C LEU A 167 -13.52 -14.49 -5.28
N ASN A 168 -12.49 -13.64 -5.15
CA ASN A 168 -11.41 -13.73 -4.15
C ASN A 168 -10.78 -12.33 -3.92
N VAL A 169 -10.37 -12.03 -2.68
CA VAL A 169 -10.01 -10.70 -2.15
C VAL A 169 -8.56 -10.31 -2.47
N VAL A 170 -8.31 -9.02 -2.72
CA VAL A 170 -7.00 -8.42 -3.06
C VAL A 170 -6.49 -7.58 -1.88
N GLY A 171 -5.63 -8.15 -1.04
CA GLY A 171 -4.97 -7.43 0.07
C GLY A 171 -3.48 -7.75 0.26
N GLU A 172 -2.89 -8.58 -0.61
CA GLU A 172 -1.62 -9.26 -0.31
C GLU A 172 -0.56 -9.07 -1.41
N GLN A 173 -0.70 -8.04 -2.24
CA GLN A 173 0.11 -7.90 -3.46
C GLN A 173 1.62 -7.91 -3.17
N ALA A 174 2.08 -7.29 -2.08
CA ALA A 174 3.49 -7.29 -1.72
C ALA A 174 4.03 -8.68 -1.32
N LEU A 175 3.25 -9.47 -0.57
CA LEU A 175 3.57 -10.86 -0.23
C LEU A 175 3.54 -11.75 -1.49
N LEU A 176 2.58 -11.51 -2.39
CA LEU A 176 2.51 -12.23 -3.65
C LEU A 176 3.73 -11.93 -4.54
N HIS A 177 4.13 -10.67 -4.68
CA HIS A 177 5.34 -10.31 -5.43
C HIS A 177 6.59 -11.00 -4.86
N ALA A 178 6.73 -11.00 -3.52
CA ALA A 178 7.85 -11.65 -2.85
C ALA A 178 7.83 -13.18 -2.99
N SER A 179 6.66 -13.82 -2.85
CA SER A 179 6.52 -15.28 -2.98
C SER A 179 6.77 -15.77 -4.41
N VAL A 180 6.31 -15.03 -5.42
CA VAL A 180 6.63 -15.32 -6.83
C VAL A 180 8.13 -15.22 -7.08
N ALA A 181 8.79 -14.17 -6.55
CA ALA A 181 10.24 -14.00 -6.71
C ALA A 181 11.07 -15.08 -5.97
N MET A 182 10.52 -15.65 -4.90
CA MET A 182 11.13 -16.77 -4.17
C MET A 182 10.70 -18.15 -4.68
N GLU A 183 9.88 -18.21 -5.73
CA GLU A 183 9.34 -19.46 -6.29
C GLU A 183 8.64 -20.30 -5.19
N ARG A 184 7.77 -19.64 -4.41
CA ARG A 184 6.97 -20.27 -3.35
C ARG A 184 5.49 -19.97 -3.55
N LYS A 185 4.66 -20.96 -3.22
CA LYS A 185 3.20 -20.75 -3.13
C LYS A 185 2.89 -20.08 -1.79
N LEU A 186 2.32 -18.88 -1.85
CA LEU A 186 1.85 -18.18 -0.66
C LEU A 186 0.57 -18.84 -0.13
N VAL A 187 0.54 -19.07 1.18
CA VAL A 187 -0.67 -19.42 1.94
C VAL A 187 -0.76 -18.41 3.08
N VAL A 188 -1.87 -17.67 3.14
CA VAL A 188 -2.08 -16.65 4.18
C VAL A 188 -3.17 -17.13 5.13
N ASP A 189 -2.78 -17.30 6.39
CA ASP A 189 -3.69 -17.59 7.48
C ASP A 189 -3.97 -16.30 8.27
N TRP A 190 -5.22 -15.84 8.20
CA TRP A 190 -5.67 -14.66 8.93
C TRP A 190 -5.93 -15.02 10.39
N VAL A 191 -5.18 -14.40 11.30
CA VAL A 191 -5.31 -14.59 12.75
C VAL A 191 -5.84 -13.30 13.38
N PRO A 192 -7.11 -13.26 13.84
CA PRO A 192 -7.64 -12.12 14.58
C PRO A 192 -6.85 -11.93 15.87
N SER A 193 -6.30 -10.73 16.09
CA SER A 193 -5.43 -10.51 17.25
C SER A 193 -6.20 -10.58 18.57
N CYS A 194 -7.46 -10.13 18.62
CA CYS A 194 -8.30 -10.28 19.81
C CYS A 194 -8.43 -11.75 20.24
N ASP A 195 -8.49 -12.69 19.31
CA ASP A 195 -8.63 -14.11 19.64
C ASP A 195 -7.36 -14.68 20.32
N LEU A 196 -6.21 -14.02 20.22
CA LEU A 196 -4.98 -14.45 20.89
C LEU A 196 -4.93 -14.05 22.38
N GLU A 197 -5.81 -13.16 22.83
CA GLU A 197 -5.79 -12.61 24.18
C GLU A 197 -6.32 -13.59 25.24
N ASP A 198 -5.89 -13.40 26.49
CA ASP A 198 -6.31 -14.24 27.63
C ASP A 198 -7.81 -14.09 27.97
N SER A 199 -8.42 -12.95 27.63
CA SER A 199 -9.87 -12.72 27.73
C SER A 199 -10.63 -13.69 26.81
N SER A 200 -10.20 -13.81 25.55
CA SER A 200 -10.77 -14.72 24.55
C SER A 200 -10.63 -16.19 24.96
N ALA A 201 -9.61 -16.56 25.72
CA ALA A 201 -9.49 -17.91 26.28
C ALA A 201 -10.66 -18.27 27.21
N ARG A 202 -11.31 -17.28 27.82
CA ARG A 202 -12.47 -17.43 28.71
C ARG A 202 -13.78 -17.24 27.97
N GLU A 203 -13.86 -16.23 27.11
CA GLU A 203 -15.08 -15.83 26.40
C GLU A 203 -15.37 -16.69 25.17
N THR A 204 -14.34 -17.01 24.38
CA THR A 204 -14.43 -17.73 23.10
C THR A 204 -13.33 -18.79 22.96
N PRO A 205 -13.32 -19.86 23.80
CA PRO A 205 -12.18 -20.79 23.90
C PRO A 205 -11.81 -21.49 22.58
N GLU A 206 -12.79 -21.83 21.76
CA GLU A 206 -12.56 -22.48 20.46
C GLU A 206 -11.91 -21.53 19.44
N ALA A 207 -12.34 -20.27 19.40
CA ALA A 207 -11.73 -19.24 18.55
C ALA A 207 -10.28 -18.98 18.98
N HIS A 208 -10.05 -18.85 20.30
CA HIS A 208 -8.73 -18.69 20.87
C HIS A 208 -7.79 -19.85 20.52
N LYS A 209 -8.26 -21.09 20.72
CA LYS A 209 -7.49 -22.30 20.38
C LYS A 209 -7.16 -22.38 18.90
N LYS A 210 -8.12 -22.02 18.03
CA LYS A 210 -7.91 -21.98 16.57
C LYS A 210 -6.88 -20.92 16.19
N ALA A 211 -6.99 -19.70 16.73
CA ALA A 211 -6.05 -18.60 16.47
C ALA A 211 -4.63 -18.97 16.87
N TRP A 212 -4.44 -19.53 18.07
CA TRP A 212 -3.13 -20.01 18.53
C TRP A 212 -2.60 -21.19 17.72
N LYS A 213 -3.47 -22.09 17.25
CA LYS A 213 -3.06 -23.19 16.36
C LYS A 213 -2.52 -22.67 15.04
N LEU A 214 -3.19 -21.69 14.43
CA LEU A 214 -2.74 -21.05 13.19
C LEU A 214 -1.41 -20.33 13.40
N LEU A 215 -1.32 -19.49 14.44
CA LEU A 215 -0.09 -18.75 14.75
C LEU A 215 1.12 -19.68 14.98
N LYS A 216 0.95 -20.75 15.75
CA LYS A 216 2.02 -21.72 16.05
C LYS A 216 2.40 -22.59 14.84
N GLY A 217 1.51 -22.74 13.88
CA GLY A 217 1.74 -23.46 12.64
C GLY A 217 2.38 -22.63 11.53
N ALA A 218 2.52 -21.31 11.72
CA ALA A 218 3.00 -20.41 10.69
C ALA A 218 4.54 -20.43 10.54
N ASP A 219 5.01 -20.45 9.30
CA ASP A 219 6.45 -20.37 8.96
C ASP A 219 7.01 -18.94 9.04
N GLY A 220 6.14 -17.95 9.18
CA GLY A 220 6.47 -16.53 9.31
C GLY A 220 5.28 -15.72 9.80
N ILE A 221 5.55 -14.67 10.58
CA ILE A 221 4.55 -13.81 11.20
C ILE A 221 4.71 -12.38 10.69
N LEU A 222 3.62 -11.81 10.20
CA LEU A 222 3.53 -10.42 9.77
C LEU A 222 2.53 -9.70 10.69
N VAL A 223 2.98 -8.64 11.36
CA VAL A 223 2.09 -7.74 12.09
C VAL A 223 2.01 -6.43 11.31
N PRO A 224 0.88 -6.16 10.63
CA PRO A 224 0.71 -4.95 9.83
C PRO A 224 0.48 -3.72 10.72
N GLY A 225 0.32 -2.57 10.06
CA GLY A 225 -0.15 -1.35 10.70
C GLY A 225 -1.53 -1.52 11.37
N GLY A 226 -1.92 -0.54 12.17
CA GLY A 226 -3.23 -0.51 12.81
C GLY A 226 -3.41 0.77 13.60
N PHE A 227 -4.64 0.99 14.05
CA PHE A 227 -5.02 2.17 14.83
C PHE A 227 -5.87 1.73 16.01
N GLY A 228 -5.72 2.45 17.13
CA GLY A 228 -6.44 2.17 18.36
C GLY A 228 -5.85 1.02 19.19
N ASP A 229 -6.43 0.82 20.36
CA ASP A 229 -6.00 -0.10 21.41
C ASP A 229 -6.49 -1.54 21.20
N ARG A 230 -7.57 -1.73 20.44
CA ARG A 230 -8.19 -3.04 20.22
C ARG A 230 -7.22 -4.04 19.60
N GLY A 231 -7.05 -5.18 20.28
CA GLY A 231 -6.24 -6.30 19.78
C GLY A 231 -4.73 -6.07 19.89
N VAL A 232 -4.28 -4.99 20.56
CA VAL A 232 -2.85 -4.68 20.77
C VAL A 232 -2.19 -5.76 21.63
N GLN A 233 -2.85 -6.26 22.68
CA GLN A 233 -2.26 -7.30 23.53
C GLN A 233 -2.05 -8.61 22.75
N GLY A 234 -3.02 -9.00 21.91
CA GLY A 234 -2.85 -10.15 21.03
C GLY A 234 -1.66 -10.02 20.07
N LYS A 235 -1.42 -8.83 19.52
CA LYS A 235 -0.25 -8.55 18.66
C LYS A 235 1.07 -8.64 19.44
N ILE A 236 1.10 -8.14 20.69
CA ILE A 236 2.27 -8.28 21.58
C ILE A 236 2.57 -9.76 21.84
N LEU A 237 1.54 -10.58 22.09
CA LEU A 237 1.69 -12.03 22.27
C LEU A 237 2.22 -12.72 21.00
N ALA A 238 1.78 -12.31 19.81
CA ALA A 238 2.29 -12.81 18.55
C ALA A 238 3.77 -12.47 18.32
N ALA A 239 4.16 -11.21 18.57
CA ALA A 239 5.56 -10.78 18.48
C ALA A 239 6.46 -11.53 19.47
N LYS A 240 5.96 -11.74 20.71
CA LYS A 240 6.64 -12.54 21.74
C LYS A 240 6.85 -13.97 21.28
N TYR A 241 5.80 -14.61 20.76
CA TYR A 241 5.87 -15.97 20.27
C TYR A 241 6.91 -16.09 19.15
N ALA A 242 6.92 -15.14 18.20
CA ALA A 242 7.89 -15.11 17.12
C ALA A 242 9.33 -15.05 17.65
N ARG A 243 9.59 -14.10 18.56
CA ARG A 243 10.91 -13.90 19.18
C ARG A 243 11.39 -15.14 19.94
N GLU A 244 10.54 -15.75 20.76
CA GLU A 244 10.91 -16.87 21.63
C GLU A 244 11.08 -18.20 20.88
N ASN A 245 10.37 -18.38 19.76
CA ASN A 245 10.40 -19.62 18.97
C ASN A 245 11.24 -19.48 17.70
N ASN A 246 11.97 -18.37 17.55
CA ASN A 246 12.79 -18.06 16.39
C ASN A 246 11.99 -18.17 15.06
N VAL A 247 10.74 -17.69 15.03
CA VAL A 247 9.88 -17.66 13.83
C VAL A 247 10.05 -16.31 13.13
N PRO A 248 10.30 -16.25 11.81
CA PRO A 248 10.51 -15.00 11.09
C PRO A 248 9.41 -13.99 11.37
N TYR A 249 9.79 -12.78 11.73
CA TYR A 249 8.87 -11.70 12.09
C TYR A 249 9.14 -10.46 11.24
N LEU A 250 8.06 -9.90 10.68
CA LEU A 250 8.04 -8.56 10.09
C LEU A 250 6.97 -7.71 10.78
N GLY A 251 7.37 -6.62 11.41
CA GLY A 251 6.46 -5.62 11.95
C GLY A 251 6.42 -4.38 11.05
N ILE A 252 5.22 -3.94 10.66
CA ILE A 252 5.04 -2.74 9.81
C ILE A 252 4.32 -1.66 10.61
N CYS A 253 4.87 -0.45 10.65
CA CYS A 253 4.32 0.69 11.36
C CYS A 253 4.02 0.32 12.83
N LEU A 254 2.75 0.15 13.21
CA LEU A 254 2.35 -0.36 14.52
C LEU A 254 3.06 -1.69 14.87
N GLY A 255 3.27 -2.60 13.92
CA GLY A 255 3.98 -3.86 14.17
C GLY A 255 5.42 -3.68 14.66
N MET A 256 6.12 -2.62 14.24
CA MET A 256 7.43 -2.28 14.80
C MET A 256 7.30 -1.81 16.25
N GLN A 257 6.36 -0.92 16.53
CA GLN A 257 6.11 -0.40 17.88
C GLN A 257 5.71 -1.52 18.86
N ILE A 258 4.88 -2.47 18.42
CA ILE A 258 4.51 -3.66 19.18
C ILE A 258 5.73 -4.50 19.55
N ALA A 259 6.65 -4.70 18.62
CA ALA A 259 7.88 -5.44 18.88
C ALA A 259 8.77 -4.74 19.92
N VAL A 260 8.85 -3.40 19.89
CA VAL A 260 9.58 -2.61 20.91
C VAL A 260 8.92 -2.75 22.29
N ILE A 261 7.59 -2.63 22.37
CA ILE A 261 6.83 -2.78 23.62
C ILE A 261 7.00 -4.20 24.18
N GLU A 262 6.89 -5.22 23.34
CA GLU A 262 7.09 -6.61 23.72
C GLU A 262 8.49 -6.84 24.29
N PHE A 263 9.52 -6.34 23.60
CA PHE A 263 10.90 -6.51 24.01
C PHE A 263 11.19 -5.84 25.36
N ALA A 264 10.66 -4.62 25.58
CA ALA A 264 10.77 -3.92 26.85
C ALA A 264 10.13 -4.70 28.00
N ARG A 265 8.93 -5.25 27.80
CA ARG A 265 8.21 -6.03 28.81
C ARG A 265 8.91 -7.36 29.11
N SER A 266 9.29 -8.10 28.09
CA SER A 266 9.76 -9.48 28.22
C SER A 266 11.25 -9.57 28.52
N VAL A 267 12.09 -8.80 27.83
CA VAL A 267 13.56 -8.89 27.92
C VAL A 267 14.09 -7.92 28.96
N MET A 268 13.70 -6.64 28.88
CA MET A 268 14.16 -5.61 29.82
C MET A 268 13.38 -5.60 31.16
N LYS A 269 12.34 -6.42 31.28
CA LYS A 269 11.49 -6.58 32.48
C LYS A 269 10.73 -5.30 32.88
N LEU A 270 10.56 -4.36 31.95
CA LEU A 270 9.78 -3.14 32.15
C LEU A 270 8.28 -3.45 31.97
N ARG A 271 7.64 -3.96 33.03
CA ARG A 271 6.23 -4.40 32.96
C ARG A 271 5.26 -3.28 32.58
N GLY A 272 5.56 -2.04 32.98
CA GLY A 272 4.78 -0.84 32.63
C GLY A 272 5.11 -0.24 31.27
N ALA A 273 5.91 -0.94 30.44
CA ALA A 273 6.23 -0.49 29.09
C ALA A 273 5.00 -0.47 28.20
N ASN A 274 4.70 0.68 27.58
CA ASN A 274 3.60 0.81 26.63
C ASN A 274 3.80 2.01 25.68
N SER A 275 2.89 2.15 24.71
CA SER A 275 2.74 3.37 23.92
C SER A 275 1.83 4.36 24.65
N THR A 276 2.18 5.65 24.58
CA THR A 276 1.28 6.72 25.06
C THR A 276 0.03 6.88 24.20
N GLU A 277 -0.06 6.20 23.05
CA GLU A 277 -1.30 6.06 22.28
C GLU A 277 -2.34 5.22 23.02
N PHE A 278 -1.91 4.11 23.63
CA PHE A 278 -2.81 3.12 24.26
C PHE A 278 -2.94 3.33 25.76
N ASP A 279 -1.87 3.82 26.39
CA ASP A 279 -1.81 4.07 27.83
C ASP A 279 -1.04 5.37 28.08
N PRO A 280 -1.74 6.51 28.16
CA PRO A 280 -1.13 7.81 28.47
C PRO A 280 -0.44 7.86 29.84
N ALA A 281 -0.76 6.94 30.75
CA ALA A 281 -0.20 6.86 32.09
C ALA A 281 0.93 5.81 32.23
N ALA A 282 1.42 5.27 31.10
CA ALA A 282 2.46 4.25 31.11
C ALA A 282 3.71 4.71 31.88
N THR A 283 4.15 3.89 32.84
CA THR A 283 5.32 4.21 33.68
C THR A 283 6.66 4.07 32.93
N SER A 284 6.65 3.40 31.77
CA SER A 284 7.80 3.29 30.88
C SER A 284 7.36 3.54 29.44
N PRO A 285 7.16 4.81 29.02
CA PRO A 285 6.62 5.14 27.70
C PRO A 285 7.66 4.87 26.61
N CYS A 286 7.62 3.67 26.05
CA CYS A 286 8.58 3.21 25.02
C CYS A 286 8.26 3.77 23.65
N VAL A 287 7.00 4.14 23.43
CA VAL A 287 6.51 4.76 22.21
C VAL A 287 5.74 6.01 22.60
N ILE A 288 6.13 7.15 22.04
CA ILE A 288 5.63 8.48 22.43
C ILE A 288 5.08 9.23 21.23
N PHE A 289 4.17 10.16 21.49
CA PHE A 289 3.64 11.06 20.48
C PHE A 289 4.72 12.06 20.06
N MET A 290 5.20 11.97 18.82
CA MET A 290 6.28 12.83 18.32
C MET A 290 5.98 13.31 16.88
N PRO A 291 4.95 14.17 16.72
CA PRO A 291 4.48 14.62 15.41
C PRO A 291 5.55 15.41 14.65
N GLU A 292 5.39 15.52 13.34
CA GLU A 292 6.20 16.45 12.56
C GLU A 292 5.71 17.88 12.80
N GLY A 293 6.63 18.76 13.19
CA GLY A 293 6.40 20.20 13.15
C GLY A 293 6.50 20.68 11.71
N SER A 294 5.47 21.37 11.22
CA SER A 294 5.50 21.98 9.90
C SER A 294 5.52 23.50 10.01
N LYS A 295 6.34 24.16 9.18
CA LYS A 295 6.31 25.63 9.04
C LYS A 295 5.07 26.11 8.27
N THR A 296 4.44 25.24 7.48
CA THR A 296 3.30 25.57 6.60
C THR A 296 1.97 25.06 7.14
N HIS A 297 1.97 24.07 8.03
CA HIS A 297 0.77 23.50 8.63
C HIS A 297 0.82 23.68 10.14
N MET A 298 -0.15 24.42 10.69
CA MET A 298 -0.28 24.60 12.14
C MET A 298 -0.78 23.31 12.79
N GLY A 299 -0.20 22.93 13.93
CA GLY A 299 -0.60 21.77 14.73
C GLY A 299 0.35 20.57 14.64
N ALA A 300 -0.02 19.50 15.34
CA ALA A 300 0.74 18.25 15.40
C ALA A 300 0.50 17.40 14.14
N THR A 301 1.22 17.69 13.05
CA THR A 301 1.02 16.99 11.78
C THR A 301 1.56 15.56 11.77
N MET A 302 0.90 14.68 11.02
CA MET A 302 1.30 13.28 10.84
C MET A 302 2.58 13.20 10.01
N ARG A 303 3.48 12.26 10.33
CA ARG A 303 4.60 11.90 9.45
C ARG A 303 4.05 11.11 8.26
N LEU A 304 4.04 11.75 7.10
CA LEU A 304 3.28 11.30 5.93
C LEU A 304 4.05 11.45 4.61
N GLY A 305 3.91 10.47 3.71
CA GLY A 305 4.51 10.46 2.37
C GLY A 305 5.94 9.93 2.37
N SER A 306 6.69 10.20 1.30
CA SER A 306 8.07 9.72 1.18
C SER A 306 8.99 10.43 2.17
N ARG A 307 9.76 9.68 2.95
CA ARG A 307 10.85 10.17 3.81
C ARG A 307 12.08 9.30 3.62
N ARG A 308 13.24 9.90 3.88
CA ARG A 308 14.52 9.20 3.81
C ARG A 308 14.87 8.56 5.14
N THR A 309 15.25 7.28 5.07
CA THR A 309 15.80 6.51 6.18
C THR A 309 17.25 6.16 5.88
N TYR A 310 18.15 6.45 6.80
CA TYR A 310 19.58 6.17 6.70
C TYR A 310 19.94 4.91 7.49
N PHE A 311 20.68 4.00 6.86
CA PHE A 311 21.19 2.82 7.53
C PHE A 311 22.42 3.18 8.37
N GLN A 312 22.33 2.97 9.68
CA GLN A 312 23.41 3.28 10.63
C GLN A 312 24.35 2.08 10.83
N VAL A 313 23.83 0.86 10.70
CA VAL A 313 24.59 -0.37 10.93
C VAL A 313 24.93 -1.02 9.59
N THR A 314 26.21 -0.92 9.23
CA THR A 314 26.74 -1.54 8.01
C THR A 314 26.65 -3.06 8.11
N GLY A 315 26.03 -3.70 7.13
CA GLY A 315 25.90 -5.17 7.08
C GLY A 315 24.69 -5.75 7.84
N SER A 316 23.80 -4.90 8.36
CA SER A 316 22.47 -5.31 8.86
C SER A 316 21.68 -6.08 7.79
N LYS A 317 20.72 -6.93 8.21
CA LYS A 317 19.93 -7.74 7.27
C LYS A 317 19.13 -6.85 6.35
N SER A 318 18.54 -5.78 6.87
CA SER A 318 17.79 -4.77 6.12
C SER A 318 18.69 -4.08 5.10
N ALA A 319 19.86 -3.56 5.51
CA ALA A 319 20.76 -2.91 4.56
C ALA A 319 21.15 -3.84 3.40
N LYS A 320 21.46 -5.11 3.70
CA LYS A 320 21.77 -6.13 2.68
C LYS A 320 20.58 -6.42 1.75
N LEU A 321 19.36 -6.50 2.27
CA LEU A 321 18.15 -6.67 1.45
C LEU A 321 17.93 -5.48 0.51
N TYR A 322 18.26 -4.27 0.97
CA TYR A 322 18.28 -3.05 0.17
C TYR A 322 19.55 -2.88 -0.68
N GLY A 323 20.36 -3.94 -0.86
CA GLY A 323 21.55 -3.93 -1.73
C GLY A 323 22.74 -3.14 -1.16
N ASN A 324 22.87 -3.08 0.16
CA ASN A 324 23.86 -2.28 0.89
C ASN A 324 23.77 -0.77 0.58
N ALA A 325 22.57 -0.27 0.28
CA ALA A 325 22.34 1.16 0.16
C ALA A 325 22.64 1.87 1.49
N THR A 326 23.12 3.12 1.42
CA THR A 326 23.35 3.98 2.60
C THR A 326 22.05 4.56 3.14
N SER A 327 21.05 4.74 2.27
CA SER A 327 19.72 5.22 2.63
C SER A 327 18.66 4.66 1.69
N VAL A 328 17.42 4.65 2.15
CA VAL A 328 16.24 4.32 1.34
C VAL A 328 15.17 5.40 1.54
N ASP A 329 14.43 5.70 0.48
CA ASP A 329 13.23 6.53 0.56
C ASP A 329 12.00 5.62 0.61
N GLU A 330 11.24 5.66 1.70
CA GLU A 330 10.03 4.85 1.92
C GLU A 330 8.86 5.74 2.38
N ARG A 331 7.64 5.20 2.31
CA ARG A 331 6.42 5.96 2.63
C ARG A 331 5.95 5.73 4.06
N HIS A 332 5.64 6.80 4.76
CA HIS A 332 5.19 6.77 6.16
C HIS A 332 3.75 7.23 6.29
N ARG A 333 3.08 6.74 7.35
CA ARG A 333 1.76 7.17 7.79
C ARG A 333 1.56 6.86 9.27
N HIS A 334 2.13 7.68 10.14
CA HIS A 334 2.05 7.48 11.59
C HIS A 334 2.33 8.77 12.38
N ARG A 335 2.09 8.75 13.69
CA ARG A 335 2.26 9.91 14.60
C ARG A 335 3.12 9.62 15.83
N TYR A 336 3.40 8.35 16.09
CA TYR A 336 4.05 7.88 17.29
C TYR A 336 5.40 7.26 16.94
N GLU A 337 6.39 7.55 17.75
CA GLU A 337 7.79 7.17 17.53
C GLU A 337 8.32 6.43 18.75
N VAL A 338 9.35 5.61 18.56
CA VAL A 338 10.09 5.05 19.71
C VAL A 338 10.70 6.20 20.51
N ASN A 339 10.57 6.14 21.84
CA ASN A 339 11.12 7.15 22.74
C ASN A 339 12.66 7.20 22.62
N PRO A 340 13.25 8.29 22.09
CA PRO A 340 14.69 8.38 21.87
C PRO A 340 15.50 8.20 23.15
N ASP A 341 14.95 8.59 24.31
CA ASP A 341 15.64 8.50 25.60
C ASP A 341 15.87 7.04 26.04
N MET A 342 15.02 6.11 25.56
CA MET A 342 15.10 4.69 25.90
C MET A 342 15.95 3.90 24.90
N VAL A 343 16.31 4.47 23.74
CA VAL A 343 17.05 3.79 22.67
C VAL A 343 18.38 3.20 23.13
N PRO A 344 19.22 3.91 23.91
CA PRO A 344 20.47 3.34 24.41
C PRO A 344 20.26 2.09 25.28
N ASP A 345 19.14 2.00 26.00
CA ASP A 345 18.83 0.89 26.90
C ASP A 345 18.40 -0.35 26.10
N PHE A 346 17.61 -0.14 25.04
CA PHE A 346 17.24 -1.19 24.08
C PHE A 346 18.47 -1.77 23.37
N GLU A 347 19.38 -0.90 22.90
CA GLU A 347 20.61 -1.33 22.21
C GLU A 347 21.50 -2.15 23.13
N ARG A 348 21.65 -1.74 24.40
CA ARG A 348 22.39 -2.53 25.41
C ARG A 348 21.73 -3.87 25.71
N ALA A 349 20.40 -3.95 25.65
CA ALA A 349 19.65 -5.19 25.82
C ALA A 349 19.65 -6.09 24.56
N GLY A 350 20.15 -5.60 23.43
CA GLY A 350 20.37 -6.37 22.21
C GLY A 350 19.39 -6.11 21.06
N LEU A 351 18.43 -5.20 21.22
CA LEU A 351 17.57 -4.74 20.13
C LEU A 351 18.24 -3.56 19.41
N GLN A 352 18.60 -3.72 18.15
CA GLN A 352 19.34 -2.72 17.39
C GLN A 352 18.41 -1.83 16.56
N PHE A 353 18.68 -0.53 16.52
CA PHE A 353 18.02 0.42 15.62
C PHE A 353 18.92 0.69 14.41
N VAL A 354 18.72 -0.09 13.35
CA VAL A 354 19.61 -0.12 12.18
C VAL A 354 19.29 0.99 11.17
N GLY A 355 18.08 1.54 11.20
CA GLY A 355 17.63 2.62 10.32
C GLY A 355 17.12 3.80 11.14
N LYS A 356 17.55 5.02 10.81
CA LYS A 356 17.12 6.27 11.46
C LYS A 356 16.74 7.33 10.45
N ASP A 357 15.98 8.34 10.87
CA ASP A 357 15.70 9.50 10.04
C ASP A 357 16.95 10.39 9.86
N GLU A 358 16.81 11.46 9.08
CA GLU A 358 17.90 12.41 8.81
C GLU A 358 18.43 13.09 10.08
N SER A 359 17.56 13.32 11.07
CA SER A 359 17.96 13.91 12.35
C SER A 359 18.69 12.91 13.27
N GLY A 360 18.59 11.61 12.99
CA GLY A 360 19.04 10.55 13.89
C GLY A 360 18.18 10.36 15.14
N THR A 361 17.09 11.14 15.28
CA THR A 361 16.22 11.12 16.47
C THR A 361 15.14 10.05 16.35
N ARG A 362 14.58 9.86 15.15
CA ARG A 362 13.53 8.86 14.91
C ARG A 362 14.15 7.56 14.47
N MET A 363 13.69 6.47 15.08
CA MET A 363 14.12 5.13 14.75
C MET A 363 13.14 4.51 13.76
N GLU A 364 13.63 4.14 12.58
CA GLU A 364 12.80 3.73 11.45
C GLU A 364 12.84 2.23 11.20
N ILE A 365 13.92 1.54 11.61
CA ILE A 365 14.07 0.09 11.44
C ILE A 365 14.73 -0.50 12.68
N ILE A 366 14.09 -1.54 13.23
CA ILE A 366 14.67 -2.39 14.29
C ILE A 366 15.08 -3.75 13.75
N GLU A 367 16.15 -4.31 14.32
CA GLU A 367 16.56 -5.70 14.11
C GLU A 367 16.93 -6.34 15.45
N LEU A 368 16.62 -7.64 15.59
CA LEU A 368 17.18 -8.48 16.64
C LEU A 368 18.25 -9.40 16.03
N PRO A 369 19.56 -9.10 16.21
CA PRO A 369 20.63 -9.82 15.52
C PRO A 369 20.68 -11.32 15.82
N SER A 370 20.36 -11.72 17.05
CA SER A 370 20.36 -13.11 17.51
C SER A 370 19.24 -13.96 16.90
N HIS A 371 18.26 -13.35 16.25
CA HIS A 371 17.12 -14.02 15.64
C HIS A 371 17.31 -14.18 14.14
N LYS A 372 16.81 -15.28 13.54
CA LYS A 372 17.02 -15.57 12.11
C LYS A 372 16.49 -14.45 11.20
N PHE A 373 15.28 -13.97 11.47
CA PHE A 373 14.71 -12.78 10.84
C PHE A 373 13.69 -12.14 11.78
N PHE A 374 14.05 -11.03 12.43
CA PHE A 374 13.13 -10.27 13.28
C PHE A 374 13.38 -8.81 12.99
N ILE A 375 12.53 -8.25 12.12
CA ILE A 375 12.67 -6.90 11.59
C ILE A 375 11.37 -6.15 11.82
N GLY A 376 11.46 -4.92 12.31
CA GLY A 376 10.35 -3.99 12.33
C GLY A 376 10.72 -2.75 11.53
N ALA A 377 9.80 -2.24 10.72
CA ALA A 377 9.96 -0.99 10.00
C ALA A 377 8.79 -0.06 10.31
N GLN A 378 9.09 1.22 10.51
CA GLN A 378 8.10 2.25 10.82
C GLN A 378 7.39 2.76 9.56
N PHE A 379 8.04 2.69 8.40
CA PHE A 379 7.42 2.92 7.09
C PHE A 379 6.57 1.72 6.63
N HIS A 380 5.85 1.92 5.51
CA HIS A 380 5.00 0.95 4.84
C HIS A 380 5.70 0.39 3.57
N PRO A 381 6.52 -0.67 3.69
CA PRO A 381 7.25 -1.27 2.57
C PRO A 381 6.34 -1.84 1.45
N GLU A 382 5.05 -2.05 1.72
CA GLU A 382 4.03 -2.58 0.82
C GLU A 382 3.62 -1.61 -0.30
N PHE A 383 3.75 -0.30 -0.08
CA PHE A 383 3.32 0.71 -1.06
C PHE A 383 4.26 0.77 -2.27
N LYS A 384 5.56 0.53 -2.05
CA LYS A 384 6.58 0.57 -3.10
C LYS A 384 6.89 -0.78 -3.74
N SER A 385 6.24 -1.85 -3.29
CA SER A 385 6.36 -3.18 -3.91
C SER A 385 5.82 -3.18 -5.34
N ARG A 386 6.50 -3.84 -6.28
CA ARG A 386 6.08 -4.03 -7.69
C ARG A 386 6.24 -5.50 -8.10
N PRO A 387 5.49 -6.02 -9.09
CA PRO A 387 5.66 -7.40 -9.55
C PRO A 387 7.09 -7.75 -10.00
N GLY A 388 7.75 -6.84 -10.72
CA GLY A 388 9.15 -7.01 -11.17
C GLY A 388 10.21 -6.57 -10.16
N LYS A 389 9.79 -5.92 -9.06
CA LYS A 389 10.68 -5.41 -8.00
C LYS A 389 9.96 -5.53 -6.66
N PRO A 390 9.94 -6.73 -6.06
CA PRO A 390 9.30 -6.95 -4.77
C PRO A 390 9.90 -6.06 -3.69
N SER A 391 9.14 -5.83 -2.63
CA SER A 391 9.64 -5.04 -1.52
C SER A 391 10.72 -5.83 -0.76
N PRO A 392 11.90 -5.23 -0.47
CA PRO A 392 13.02 -5.96 0.11
C PRO A 392 12.72 -6.62 1.46
N LEU A 393 11.93 -5.97 2.33
CA LEU A 393 11.57 -6.54 3.64
C LEU A 393 10.61 -7.72 3.52
N PHE A 394 9.64 -7.67 2.62
CA PHE A 394 8.76 -8.79 2.32
C PHE A 394 9.52 -9.96 1.66
N LEU A 395 10.46 -9.66 0.76
CA LEU A 395 11.34 -10.67 0.17
C LEU A 395 12.18 -11.37 1.25
N GLY A 396 12.73 -10.59 2.19
CA GLY A 396 13.44 -11.11 3.36
C GLY A 396 12.60 -12.01 4.24
N LEU A 397 11.35 -11.64 4.53
CA LEU A 397 10.43 -12.46 5.32
C LEU A 397 10.15 -13.80 4.66
N ILE A 398 9.79 -13.81 3.37
CA ILE A 398 9.51 -15.04 2.63
C ILE A 398 10.77 -15.90 2.49
N ALA A 399 11.92 -15.29 2.24
CA ALA A 399 13.19 -16.00 2.18
C ALA A 399 13.55 -16.62 3.54
N ALA A 400 13.27 -15.95 4.64
CA ALA A 400 13.48 -16.49 5.99
C ALA A 400 12.53 -17.64 6.32
N ALA A 401 11.26 -17.53 5.96
CA ALA A 401 10.25 -18.57 6.14
C ALA A 401 10.56 -19.83 5.31
N SER A 402 11.14 -19.66 4.13
CA SER A 402 11.47 -20.76 3.20
C SER A 402 12.89 -21.31 3.33
N GLY A 403 13.70 -20.79 4.26
CA GLY A 403 15.10 -21.20 4.46
C GLY A 403 16.09 -20.70 3.37
N GLN A 404 15.69 -19.71 2.58
CA GLN A 404 16.46 -19.15 1.45
C GLN A 404 17.09 -17.77 1.77
N LEU A 405 17.07 -17.34 3.03
CA LEU A 405 17.57 -16.02 3.43
C LEU A 405 19.09 -15.85 3.21
N GLU A 406 19.91 -16.81 3.65
CA GLU A 406 21.37 -16.70 3.54
C GLU A 406 21.86 -16.56 2.08
N PRO A 407 21.39 -17.39 1.12
CA PRO A 407 21.69 -17.18 -0.30
C PRO A 407 21.26 -15.80 -0.83
N LEU A 408 20.13 -15.27 -0.36
CA LEU A 408 19.64 -13.96 -0.76
C LEU A 408 20.56 -12.85 -0.27
N LEU A 409 20.97 -12.88 1.00
CA LEU A 409 21.85 -11.89 1.60
C LEU A 409 23.26 -11.89 0.99
N GLN A 410 23.77 -13.07 0.58
CA GLN A 410 25.07 -13.19 -0.08
C GLN A 410 25.08 -12.62 -1.51
N ARG A 411 23.98 -12.79 -2.26
CA ARG A 411 23.85 -12.22 -3.61
C ARG A 411 23.94 -10.70 -3.63
N SER A 412 23.37 -10.05 -2.62
CA SER A 412 23.41 -8.58 -2.48
C SER A 412 24.83 -8.03 -2.26
N CYS A 413 25.77 -8.82 -1.73
CA CYS A 413 27.17 -8.41 -1.54
C CYS A 413 27.99 -8.44 -2.84
N ASN A 414 27.58 -9.22 -3.86
CA ASN A 414 28.36 -9.49 -5.06
C ASN A 414 27.96 -8.65 -6.29
N ASN A 415 26.95 -7.78 -6.17
CA ASN A 415 26.42 -6.97 -7.28
C ASN A 415 27.23 -5.69 -7.58
N THR A 416 28.55 -5.72 -7.38
CA THR A 416 29.50 -4.76 -7.99
C THR A 416 29.92 -5.18 -9.41
N THR A 417 29.35 -6.24 -9.98
CA THR A 417 29.63 -6.68 -11.35
C THR A 417 28.40 -6.56 -12.25
N LYS A 418 28.61 -5.97 -13.43
CA LYS A 418 27.62 -5.62 -14.46
C LYS A 418 26.55 -6.69 -14.70
N PRO A 419 25.31 -6.31 -15.07
CA PRO A 419 24.26 -7.27 -15.39
C PRO A 419 24.70 -8.19 -16.54
N PRO A 420 24.35 -9.48 -16.51
CA PRO A 420 24.72 -10.42 -17.55
C PRO A 420 24.04 -10.05 -18.87
N THR A 421 24.83 -9.75 -19.89
CA THR A 421 24.41 -9.33 -21.24
C THR A 421 23.86 -10.48 -22.11
N LYS A 422 23.25 -11.50 -21.53
CA LYS A 422 22.68 -12.63 -22.30
C LYS A 422 21.28 -12.96 -21.84
N VAL A 423 20.30 -12.40 -22.55
CA VAL A 423 18.93 -12.90 -22.58
C VAL A 423 18.99 -14.35 -23.09
N PRO A 424 18.47 -15.35 -22.38
CA PRO A 424 18.33 -16.70 -22.93
C PRO A 424 17.35 -16.63 -24.09
N LYS A 425 17.76 -17.09 -25.28
CA LYS A 425 16.86 -17.21 -26.44
C LYS A 425 15.67 -18.10 -26.05
N ARG A 426 14.50 -17.51 -25.79
CA ARG A 426 13.24 -18.24 -25.70
C ARG A 426 12.99 -18.91 -27.04
N LYS A 427 12.79 -20.22 -27.06
CA LYS A 427 12.25 -20.94 -28.22
C LYS A 427 10.88 -20.34 -28.54
N LEU A 428 10.76 -19.66 -29.68
CA LEU A 428 9.47 -19.31 -30.28
C LEU A 428 8.77 -20.63 -30.60
N TYR A 429 7.60 -20.86 -30.00
CA TYR A 429 6.66 -21.85 -30.53
C TYR A 429 6.05 -21.26 -31.82
N PRO A 430 5.91 -22.06 -32.89
CA PRO A 430 5.37 -21.56 -34.15
C PRO A 430 3.93 -21.08 -33.98
N THR A 431 3.66 -19.88 -34.50
CA THR A 431 2.34 -19.28 -34.59
C THR A 431 1.45 -20.09 -35.53
N VAL A 432 0.33 -20.60 -35.02
CA VAL A 432 -0.74 -21.18 -35.85
C VAL A 432 -1.50 -20.02 -36.51
N PRO A 433 -1.77 -20.03 -37.83
CA PRO A 433 -2.52 -18.97 -38.48
C PRO A 433 -4.00 -19.02 -38.04
N VAL A 434 -4.48 -17.94 -37.42
CA VAL A 434 -5.91 -17.75 -37.14
C VAL A 434 -6.62 -17.41 -38.45
N LYS A 435 -7.56 -18.25 -38.88
CA LYS A 435 -8.49 -17.95 -39.99
C LYS A 435 -9.53 -16.93 -39.52
N ASN A 436 -9.64 -15.81 -40.24
CA ASN A 436 -10.69 -14.80 -40.09
C ASN A 436 -12.08 -15.40 -40.37
N PRO A 437 -13.05 -15.30 -39.44
CA PRO A 437 -14.46 -15.51 -39.75
C PRO A 437 -15.17 -14.14 -39.75
N LEU A 438 -14.92 -13.35 -40.78
CA LEU A 438 -15.65 -12.12 -41.07
C LEU A 438 -16.13 -12.23 -42.52
N ASN A 439 -17.13 -13.07 -42.77
CA ASN A 439 -17.90 -13.10 -44.03
C ASN A 439 -19.15 -14.00 -44.01
N SER A 440 -19.79 -14.18 -42.85
CA SER A 440 -21.11 -14.81 -42.80
C SER A 440 -21.89 -14.26 -41.62
N LEU A 441 -22.64 -13.18 -41.83
CA LEU A 441 -23.84 -12.75 -41.09
C LEU A 441 -24.27 -11.38 -41.65
N VAL A 442 -24.61 -11.36 -42.93
CA VAL A 442 -25.44 -10.30 -43.53
C VAL A 442 -26.75 -10.98 -43.91
N ASN A 443 -27.86 -10.40 -43.48
CA ASN A 443 -29.27 -10.82 -43.64
C ASN A 443 -29.86 -11.64 -42.48
N GLY A 444 -30.37 -10.91 -41.48
CA GLY A 444 -31.34 -11.40 -40.50
C GLY A 444 -32.32 -10.29 -40.15
N TYR A 445 -33.52 -10.39 -40.72
CA TYR A 445 -34.67 -9.49 -40.53
C TYR A 445 -35.20 -9.65 -39.08
N TYR A 446 -35.29 -8.57 -38.30
CA TYR A 446 -35.89 -8.57 -36.95
C TYR A 446 -37.37 -8.14 -37.03
N PRO A 447 -38.33 -8.95 -36.56
CA PRO A 447 -39.70 -8.49 -36.38
C PRO A 447 -39.85 -7.75 -35.04
N ASN A 448 -40.54 -6.61 -35.09
CA ASN A 448 -40.95 -5.79 -33.95
C ASN A 448 -41.81 -6.61 -32.97
N GLY A 449 -41.41 -6.64 -31.69
CA GLY A 449 -42.17 -7.21 -30.58
C GLY A 449 -42.41 -6.17 -29.49
N THR A 450 -43.65 -5.69 -29.43
CA THR A 450 -44.23 -4.84 -28.38
C THR A 450 -44.43 -5.59 -27.06
N GLY A 451 -44.17 -4.94 -25.93
CA GLY A 451 -44.59 -5.39 -24.58
C GLY A 451 -44.21 -4.32 -23.55
N ILE A 452 -45.04 -3.28 -23.39
CA ILE A 452 -46.06 -3.09 -22.34
C ILE A 452 -45.46 -3.00 -20.91
N HIS A 453 -45.53 -1.79 -20.38
CA HIS A 453 -45.39 -1.42 -18.98
C HIS A 453 -46.51 -2.03 -18.14
N THR A 454 -46.13 -2.59 -16.98
CA THR A 454 -46.88 -2.52 -15.71
C THR A 454 -45.89 -2.37 -14.58
#